data_AF-A0A8T5IY39-F1
#
_entry.id   AF-A0A8T5IY39-F1
#
_cell.length_a   1.000
_cell.length_b   1.000
_cell.length_c   1.000
_cell.angle_alpha   90.00
_cell.angle_beta   90.00
_cell.angle_gamma   90.00
#
_symmetry.space_group_name_H-M   'P 1'
#
loop_
_entity.id
_entity.type
_entity.pdbx_description
1 polymer ?
#
loop_
_entity_poly.entity_id
_entity_poly.type
_entity_poly.pdbx_seq_one_letter_code
_entity_poly.pdbx_strand_id
1 'polypeptide(L)'
;MVSVIDLGLVNYFSIIFPFLLIFSLVFAILQKVKIIGDSPVINAVVAFSAAMLAILSDTVVAMIVFIAPWFVVVFVFLILLLMAFQILGAKDADLALAVRDKSVQWVILGIAIVIILAGFGNVMGQDLLEQSQQTGETVDSSGELTDSGDFDENLMTTLFHPKVLGLIVLFGIAIFSVALLTN
;
A
#
# COMPACT_ATOMS: atom_id res chain seq x y z
N MET A 1 -9.64 31.42 2.33
CA MET A 1 -9.68 31.74 3.77
C MET A 1 -9.80 30.41 4.48
N VAL A 2 -8.73 29.90 5.09
CA VAL A 2 -8.76 28.61 5.80
C VAL A 2 -9.45 28.86 7.14
N SER A 3 -10.59 28.23 7.36
CA SER A 3 -11.32 28.34 8.63
C SER A 3 -10.51 27.69 9.74
N VAL A 4 -10.48 28.32 10.90
CA VAL A 4 -9.79 27.84 12.12
C VAL A 4 -10.32 26.46 12.58
N ILE A 5 -11.53 26.10 12.15
CA ILE A 5 -12.16 24.78 12.33
C ILE A 5 -11.48 23.68 11.49
N ASP A 6 -10.93 24.03 10.33
CA ASP A 6 -10.32 23.09 9.37
C ASP A 6 -8.96 22.60 9.89
N LEU A 7 -8.15 23.50 10.45
CA LEU A 7 -6.80 23.16 10.95
C LEU A 7 -6.81 22.36 12.25
N GLY A 8 -7.76 22.60 13.16
CA GLY A 8 -7.83 21.88 14.42
C GLY A 8 -8.35 20.45 14.25
N LEU A 9 -9.47 20.29 13.55
CA LEU A 9 -10.14 18.99 13.42
C LEU A 9 -9.33 18.02 12.56
N VAL A 10 -8.69 18.50 11.49
CA VAL A 10 -7.85 17.69 10.61
C VAL A 10 -6.63 17.15 11.35
N ASN A 11 -5.98 17.97 12.19
CA ASN A 11 -4.81 17.51 12.96
C ASN A 11 -5.14 16.42 13.98
N TYR A 12 -6.27 16.52 14.69
CA TYR A 12 -6.71 15.44 15.59
C TYR A 12 -7.10 14.18 14.82
N PHE A 13 -7.73 14.35 13.66
CA PHE A 13 -8.10 13.23 12.80
C PHE A 13 -6.87 12.49 12.26
N SER A 14 -5.81 13.20 11.88
CA SER A 14 -4.54 12.62 11.40
C SER A 14 -3.85 11.70 12.42
N ILE A 15 -4.15 11.82 13.71
CA ILE A 15 -3.59 10.95 14.76
C ILE A 15 -4.57 9.84 15.15
N ILE A 16 -5.84 10.21 15.39
CA ILE A 16 -6.87 9.26 15.86
C ILE A 16 -7.22 8.25 14.76
N PHE A 17 -7.26 8.69 13.50
CA PHE A 17 -7.66 7.82 12.40
C PHE A 17 -6.63 6.70 12.14
N PRO A 18 -5.31 6.95 12.02
CA PRO A 18 -4.33 5.88 11.92
C PRO A 18 -4.36 4.92 13.10
N PHE A 19 -4.53 5.44 14.31
CA PHE A 19 -4.69 4.62 15.51
C PHE A 19 -5.84 3.62 15.36
N LEU A 20 -7.04 4.10 15.01
CA LEU A 20 -8.23 3.26 14.86
C LEU A 20 -8.10 2.26 13.71
N LEU A 21 -7.49 2.66 12.60
CA LEU A 21 -7.30 1.78 11.45
C LEU A 21 -6.33 0.64 11.80
N ILE A 22 -5.19 0.95 12.40
CA ILE A 22 -4.21 -0.06 12.83
C ILE A 22 -4.82 -0.98 13.88
N PHE A 23 -5.50 -0.41 14.88
CA PHE A 23 -6.21 -1.20 15.89
C PHE A 23 -7.20 -2.18 15.25
N SER A 24 -8.07 -1.69 14.36
CA SER A 24 -9.08 -2.51 13.69
C SER A 24 -8.45 -3.60 12.82
N LEU A 25 -7.38 -3.28 12.10
CA LEU A 25 -6.73 -4.21 11.18
C LEU A 25 -5.97 -5.31 11.95
N VAL A 26 -5.19 -4.94 12.96
CA VAL A 26 -4.50 -5.91 13.83
C VAL A 26 -5.50 -6.76 14.59
N PHE A 27 -6.58 -6.17 15.12
CA PHE A 27 -7.65 -6.91 15.78
C PHE A 27 -8.32 -7.91 14.83
N ALA A 28 -8.67 -7.50 13.61
CA ALA A 28 -9.29 -8.37 12.62
C ALA A 28 -8.37 -9.54 12.22
N ILE A 29 -7.07 -9.30 12.06
CA ILE A 29 -6.09 -10.36 11.79
C ILE A 29 -6.01 -11.33 12.97
N LEU A 30 -5.91 -10.82 14.21
CA LEU A 30 -5.88 -11.66 15.41
C LEU A 30 -7.14 -12.51 15.57
N GLN A 31 -8.33 -11.96 15.25
CA GLN A 31 -9.59 -12.70 15.26
C GLN A 31 -9.63 -13.82 14.22
N LYS A 32 -9.07 -13.59 13.03
CA LYS A 32 -9.07 -14.58 11.95
C LYS A 32 -8.03 -15.69 12.16
N VAL A 33 -6.83 -15.33 12.62
CA VAL A 33 -5.70 -16.27 12.75
C VAL A 33 -5.68 -16.93 14.14
N LYS A 34 -6.30 -16.32 15.16
CA LYS A 34 -6.43 -16.86 16.54
C LYS A 34 -5.09 -17.25 17.19
N ILE A 35 -4.01 -16.56 16.85
CA ILE A 35 -2.63 -16.90 17.27
C ILE A 35 -2.49 -16.91 18.80
N ILE A 36 -3.12 -15.97 19.50
CA ILE A 36 -2.92 -15.73 20.94
C ILE A 36 -4.04 -16.36 21.78
N GLY A 37 -5.11 -16.83 21.15
CA GLY A 37 -6.23 -17.49 21.80
C GLY A 37 -7.59 -17.09 21.23
N ASP A 38 -8.65 -17.68 21.79
CA ASP A 38 -10.04 -17.46 21.36
C ASP A 38 -10.75 -16.33 22.13
N SER A 39 -10.08 -15.69 23.08
CA SER A 39 -10.68 -14.60 23.86
C SER A 39 -10.63 -13.28 23.08
N PRO A 40 -11.80 -12.70 22.72
CA PRO A 40 -11.83 -11.44 21.98
C PRO A 40 -11.24 -10.28 22.78
N VAL A 41 -11.30 -10.33 24.12
CA VAL A 41 -10.73 -9.30 24.99
C VAL A 41 -9.21 -9.28 24.90
N ILE A 42 -8.56 -10.46 24.87
CA ILE A 42 -7.10 -10.55 24.76
C ILE A 42 -6.63 -10.00 23.41
N ASN A 43 -7.33 -10.38 22.34
CA ASN A 43 -7.02 -9.87 21.00
C ASN A 43 -7.17 -8.35 20.91
N ALA A 44 -8.17 -7.76 21.57
CA ALA A 44 -8.36 -6.31 21.62
C ALA A 44 -7.23 -5.62 22.38
N VAL A 45 -6.81 -6.14 23.54
CA VAL A 45 -5.70 -5.57 24.32
C VAL A 45 -4.39 -5.62 23.52
N VAL A 46 -4.10 -6.72 22.84
CA VAL A 46 -2.89 -6.83 22.00
C VAL A 46 -2.96 -5.88 20.81
N ALA A 47 -4.10 -5.81 20.12
CA ALA A 47 -4.28 -4.88 19.01
C ALA A 47 -4.16 -3.42 19.45
N PHE A 48 -4.68 -3.08 20.63
CA PHE A 48 -4.55 -1.75 21.22
C PHE A 48 -3.10 -1.39 21.50
N SER A 49 -2.36 -2.29 22.14
CA SER A 49 -0.92 -2.11 22.40
C SER A 49 -0.13 -1.96 21.09
N ALA A 50 -0.44 -2.77 20.07
CA ALA A 50 0.20 -2.68 18.77
C ALA A 50 -0.11 -1.35 18.07
N ALA A 51 -1.36 -0.90 18.10
CA ALA A 51 -1.76 0.39 17.54
C ALA A 51 -1.07 1.57 18.25
N MET A 52 -0.97 1.51 19.59
CA MET A 52 -0.23 2.51 20.37
C MET A 52 1.24 2.58 19.97
N LEU A 53 1.91 1.43 19.81
CA LEU A 53 3.30 1.40 19.35
C LEU A 53 3.44 1.91 17.92
N ALA A 54 2.47 1.61 17.06
CA ALA A 54 2.53 1.98 15.65
C ALA A 54 2.34 3.49 15.43
N ILE A 55 1.50 4.16 16.22
CA ILE A 55 1.33 5.63 16.11
C ILE A 55 2.54 6.42 16.62
N LEU A 56 3.47 5.80 17.35
CA LEU A 56 4.74 6.43 17.72
C LEU A 56 5.72 6.52 16.53
N SER A 57 5.45 5.81 15.42
CA SER A 57 6.27 5.85 14.22
C SER A 57 5.65 6.81 13.20
N ASP A 58 6.35 7.92 12.94
CA ASP A 58 5.94 8.91 11.93
C ASP A 58 5.79 8.27 10.54
N THR A 59 6.68 7.35 10.17
CA THR A 59 6.61 6.57 8.92
C THR A 59 5.31 5.76 8.82
N VAL A 60 4.90 5.08 9.90
CA VAL A 60 3.66 4.29 9.89
C VAL A 60 2.44 5.20 9.80
N VAL A 61 2.43 6.31 10.54
CA VAL A 61 1.35 7.31 10.49
C VAL A 61 1.23 7.89 9.08
N ALA A 62 2.33 8.32 8.48
CA ALA A 62 2.37 8.84 7.10
C ALA A 62 1.86 7.82 6.10
N MET A 63 2.28 6.56 6.23
CA MET A 63 1.78 5.47 5.38
C MET A 63 0.26 5.36 5.49
N ILE A 64 -0.29 5.25 6.70
CA ILE A 64 -1.75 5.13 6.87
C ILE A 64 -2.50 6.33 6.30
N VAL A 65 -2.01 7.55 6.54
CA VAL A 65 -2.61 8.78 6.01
C VAL A 65 -2.61 8.76 4.47
N PHE A 66 -1.56 8.22 3.84
CA PHE A 66 -1.49 8.06 2.40
C PHE A 66 -2.44 6.98 1.85
N ILE A 67 -2.49 5.78 2.45
CA ILE A 67 -3.32 4.68 1.92
C ILE A 67 -4.81 4.83 2.22
N ALA A 68 -5.18 5.55 3.28
CA ALA A 68 -6.56 5.64 3.73
C ALA A 68 -7.55 6.24 2.71
N PRO A 69 -7.25 7.38 2.04
CA PRO A 69 -8.09 7.91 0.98
C PRO A 69 -8.38 6.90 -0.12
N TRP A 70 -7.39 6.10 -0.52
CA TRP A 70 -7.56 5.07 -1.55
C TRP A 70 -8.52 3.97 -1.14
N PHE A 71 -8.46 3.52 0.12
CA PHE A 71 -9.46 2.60 0.65
C PHE A 71 -10.86 3.20 0.64
N VAL A 72 -11.02 4.48 1.02
CA VAL A 72 -12.31 5.16 0.96
C VAL A 72 -12.85 5.20 -0.47
N VAL A 73 -12.00 5.52 -1.46
CA VAL A 73 -12.39 5.52 -2.88
C VAL A 73 -12.85 4.13 -3.31
N VAL A 74 -12.12 3.07 -2.96
CA VAL A 74 -12.52 1.68 -3.26
C VAL A 74 -13.84 1.32 -2.59
N PHE A 75 -14.05 1.68 -1.32
CA PHE A 75 -15.30 1.44 -0.61
C PHE A 75 -16.48 2.17 -1.24
N VAL A 76 -16.33 3.44 -1.57
CA VAL A 76 -17.36 4.22 -2.27
C VAL A 76 -17.67 3.60 -3.62
N PHE A 77 -16.64 3.22 -4.38
CA PHE A 77 -16.82 2.53 -5.66
C PHE A 77 -17.58 1.20 -5.51
N LEU A 78 -17.23 0.37 -4.52
CA LEU A 78 -17.93 -0.88 -4.23
C LEU A 78 -19.39 -0.64 -3.85
N ILE A 79 -19.69 0.36 -3.02
CA ILE A 79 -21.06 0.71 -2.65
C ILE A 79 -21.85 1.15 -3.89
N LEU A 80 -21.28 2.02 -4.73
CA LEU A 80 -21.93 2.46 -5.96
C LEU A 80 -22.17 1.29 -6.93
N LEU A 81 -21.21 0.37 -7.03
CA LEU A 81 -21.35 -0.86 -7.83
C LEU A 81 -22.51 -1.73 -7.30
N LEU A 82 -22.58 -1.94 -5.99
CA LEU A 82 -23.67 -2.70 -5.37
C LEU A 82 -25.03 -2.03 -5.59
N MET A 83 -25.11 -0.70 -5.46
CA MET A 83 -26.33 0.06 -5.76
C MET A 83 -26.73 -0.05 -7.23
N ALA A 84 -25.77 0.02 -8.16
CA ALA A 84 -26.04 -0.17 -9.58
C ALA A 84 -26.63 -1.56 -9.86
N PHE A 85 -26.10 -2.62 -9.23
CA PHE A 85 -26.68 -3.96 -9.33
C PHE A 85 -28.10 -4.06 -8.74
N GLN A 86 -28.37 -3.39 -7.61
CA GLN A 86 -29.72 -3.34 -7.05
C GLN A 86 -30.71 -2.65 -8.00
N ILE A 87 -30.30 -1.57 -8.67
CA ILE A 87 -31.13 -0.88 -9.68
C ILE A 87 -31.43 -1.79 -10.87
N LEU A 88 -30.48 -2.65 -11.26
CA LEU A 88 -30.66 -3.66 -12.31
C LEU A 88 -31.51 -4.87 -11.87
N GLY A 89 -32.03 -4.86 -10.64
CA GLY A 89 -32.95 -5.87 -10.12
C GLY A 89 -32.29 -6.99 -9.32
N ALA A 90 -30.99 -6.88 -8.98
CA ALA A 90 -30.34 -7.81 -8.08
C ALA A 90 -30.94 -7.69 -6.67
N LYS A 91 -31.29 -8.83 -6.05
CA LYS A 91 -31.77 -8.84 -4.67
C LYS A 91 -30.58 -8.95 -3.71
N ASP A 92 -30.79 -8.59 -2.45
CA ASP A 92 -29.75 -8.66 -1.42
C ASP A 92 -29.14 -10.08 -1.29
N ALA A 93 -29.93 -11.12 -1.56
CA ALA A 93 -29.47 -12.50 -1.59
C ALA A 93 -28.44 -12.78 -2.70
N ASP A 94 -28.61 -12.17 -3.88
CA ASP A 94 -27.72 -12.35 -5.03
C ASP A 94 -26.39 -11.60 -4.80
N LEU A 95 -26.46 -10.43 -4.15
CA LEU A 95 -25.27 -9.66 -3.76
C LEU A 95 -24.46 -10.38 -2.68
N ALA A 96 -25.13 -10.99 -1.70
CA ALA A 96 -24.47 -11.79 -0.68
C ALA A 96 -23.76 -13.03 -1.29
N LEU A 97 -24.32 -13.62 -2.34
CA LEU A 97 -23.67 -14.70 -3.09
C LEU A 97 -22.45 -14.18 -3.88
N ALA A 98 -22.57 -13.04 -4.55
CA ALA A 98 -21.48 -12.44 -5.31
C ALA A 98 -20.27 -12.04 -4.44
N VAL A 99 -20.49 -11.46 -3.26
CA VAL A 99 -19.41 -11.09 -2.32
C VAL A 99 -18.72 -12.33 -1.70
N ARG A 100 -19.41 -13.48 -1.67
CA ARG A 100 -18.84 -14.76 -1.23
C ARG A 100 -18.08 -15.50 -2.33
N ASP A 101 -18.14 -15.03 -3.57
CA ASP A 101 -17.33 -15.61 -4.63
C ASP A 101 -15.85 -15.36 -4.35
N LYS A 102 -15.06 -16.44 -4.43
CA LYS A 102 -13.61 -16.39 -4.25
C LYS A 102 -12.96 -15.43 -5.23
N SER A 103 -13.49 -15.33 -6.45
CA SER A 103 -12.95 -14.44 -7.49
C SER A 103 -13.02 -12.98 -7.04
N VAL A 104 -14.17 -12.55 -6.51
CA VAL A 104 -14.37 -11.18 -6.02
C VAL A 104 -13.49 -10.89 -4.80
N GLN A 105 -13.37 -11.85 -3.88
CA GLN A 105 -12.48 -11.72 -2.71
C GLN A 105 -11.00 -11.57 -3.11
N TRP A 106 -10.56 -12.32 -4.12
CA TRP A 106 -9.20 -12.21 -4.65
C TRP A 106 -8.94 -10.87 -5.34
N VAL A 107 -9.92 -10.34 -6.07
CA VAL A 107 -9.81 -9.01 -6.68
C VAL A 107 -9.70 -7.93 -5.61
N ILE A 108 -10.57 -7.96 -4.59
CA ILE A 108 -10.53 -7.00 -3.47
C ILE A 108 -9.20 -7.09 -2.72
N LEU A 109 -8.72 -8.31 -2.43
CA LEU A 109 -7.44 -8.52 -1.78
C LEU A 109 -6.28 -8.02 -2.65
N GLY A 110 -6.31 -8.26 -3.96
CA GLY A 110 -5.30 -7.79 -4.90
C GLY A 110 -5.22 -6.26 -4.91
N ILE A 111 -6.37 -5.57 -4.98
CA ILE A 111 -6.44 -4.11 -4.90
C ILE A 111 -5.87 -3.61 -3.57
N ALA A 112 -6.25 -4.24 -2.45
CA ALA A 112 -5.73 -3.87 -1.14
C ALA A 112 -4.21 -4.02 -1.04
N ILE A 113 -3.64 -5.10 -1.59
CA ILE A 113 -2.19 -5.32 -1.64
C ILE A 113 -1.52 -4.25 -2.49
N VAL A 114 -2.06 -3.92 -3.67
CA VAL A 114 -1.50 -2.88 -4.54
C VAL A 114 -1.48 -1.53 -3.84
N ILE A 115 -2.56 -1.16 -3.13
CA ILE A 115 -2.62 0.09 -2.37
C ILE A 115 -1.55 0.11 -1.26
N ILE A 116 -1.38 -0.99 -0.53
CA ILE A 116 -0.35 -1.10 0.51
C ILE A 116 1.04 -0.94 -0.10
N LEU A 117 1.33 -1.64 -1.20
CA LEU A 117 2.63 -1.54 -1.89
C LEU A 117 2.88 -0.13 -2.42
N ALA A 118 1.87 0.54 -2.97
CA ALA A 118 1.96 1.94 -3.39
C ALA A 118 2.25 2.87 -2.20
N GLY A 119 1.63 2.64 -1.04
CA GLY A 119 1.92 3.39 0.18
C GLY A 119 3.33 3.18 0.71
N PHE A 120 3.83 1.94 0.68
CA PHE A 120 5.22 1.64 1.00
C PHE A 120 6.20 2.34 0.06
N GLY A 121 5.96 2.28 -1.26
CA GLY A 121 6.79 2.93 -2.27
C GLY A 121 6.80 4.44 -2.14
N ASN A 122 5.66 5.06 -1.86
CA ASN A 122 5.57 6.51 -1.72
C ASN A 122 6.25 7.03 -0.45
N VAL A 123 5.99 6.41 0.70
CA VAL A 123 6.53 6.88 1.98
C VAL A 123 8.00 6.51 2.14
N MET A 124 8.35 5.24 1.94
CA MET A 124 9.73 4.79 2.14
C MET A 124 10.63 5.10 0.94
N GLY A 125 10.09 5.21 -0.28
CA GLY A 125 10.89 5.55 -1.46
C GLY A 125 11.42 6.99 -1.40
N GLN A 126 10.64 7.92 -0.86
CA GLN A 126 11.06 9.30 -0.67
C GLN A 126 12.15 9.43 0.40
N ASP A 127 12.01 8.76 1.54
CA ASP A 127 13.03 8.73 2.62
C ASP A 127 14.38 8.17 2.11
N LEU A 128 14.34 7.13 1.28
CA LEU A 128 15.55 6.51 0.71
C LEU A 128 16.28 7.45 -0.27
N LEU A 129 15.54 8.29 -1.00
CA LEU A 129 16.13 9.31 -1.88
C LEU A 129 16.79 10.43 -1.09
N GLU A 130 16.09 10.97 -0.08
CA GLU A 130 16.65 12.02 0.78
C GLU A 130 17.92 11.54 1.49
N GLN A 131 17.94 10.27 1.93
CA GLN A 131 19.13 9.67 2.53
C GLN A 131 20.29 9.49 1.52
N SER A 132 19.98 9.14 0.26
CA SER A 132 21.00 9.03 -0.80
C SER A 132 21.62 10.40 -1.16
N GLN A 133 20.82 11.47 -1.15
CA GLN A 133 21.29 12.84 -1.37
C GLN A 133 22.16 13.36 -0.21
N GLN A 134 21.87 12.99 1.04
CA GLN A 134 22.68 13.40 2.21
C GLN A 134 24.03 12.69 2.31
N THR A 135 24.17 11.49 1.74
CA THR A 135 25.40 10.70 1.83
C THR A 135 26.41 11.07 0.73
N GLY A 136 26.02 11.90 -0.25
CA GLY A 136 26.92 12.36 -1.32
C GLY A 136 27.41 11.26 -2.27
N GLU A 137 27.03 9.99 -2.05
CA GLU A 137 27.34 8.84 -2.89
C GLU A 137 26.12 8.46 -3.73
N THR A 138 25.80 9.30 -4.71
CA THR A 138 25.10 8.86 -5.91
C THR A 138 26.16 8.51 -6.95
N VAL A 139 26.65 7.27 -6.92
CA VAL A 139 27.58 6.78 -7.94
C VAL A 139 26.80 6.45 -9.21
N ASP A 140 26.85 7.35 -10.20
CA ASP A 140 26.66 6.95 -11.59
C ASP A 140 28.01 6.86 -12.32
N SER A 141 28.11 5.88 -13.21
CA SER A 141 29.27 5.54 -14.03
C SER A 141 29.50 6.53 -15.19
N SER A 142 29.09 7.79 -15.05
CA SER A 142 29.22 8.85 -16.08
C SER A 142 29.56 10.24 -15.52
N GLY A 143 29.45 10.49 -14.21
CA GLY A 143 29.84 11.78 -13.61
C GLY A 143 28.88 12.94 -13.90
N GLU A 144 27.67 12.69 -14.39
CA GLU A 144 26.62 13.71 -14.54
C GLU A 144 25.50 13.47 -13.51
N LEU A 145 25.18 14.51 -12.75
CA LEU A 145 24.18 14.51 -11.69
C LEU A 145 22.78 14.46 -12.35
N THR A 146 22.04 13.36 -12.19
CA THR A 146 20.59 13.41 -12.39
C THR A 146 19.97 14.07 -11.17
N ASP A 147 20.02 15.39 -11.15
CA ASP A 147 19.43 16.30 -10.16
C ASP A 147 17.90 16.38 -10.34
N SER A 148 17.22 15.24 -10.20
CA SER A 148 15.76 15.22 -10.07
C SER A 148 15.40 14.57 -8.74
N GLY A 149 14.74 15.32 -7.86
CA GLY A 149 14.30 14.85 -6.54
C GLY A 149 13.17 13.79 -6.60
N ASP A 150 12.75 13.36 -7.80
CA ASP A 150 11.62 12.47 -7.99
C ASP A 150 12.04 11.00 -8.17
N PHE A 151 11.46 10.12 -7.33
CA PHE A 151 11.70 8.68 -7.35
C PHE A 151 11.32 8.03 -8.66
N ASP A 152 10.17 8.42 -9.22
CA ASP A 152 9.66 7.83 -10.45
C ASP A 152 10.59 8.13 -11.64
N GLU A 153 11.18 9.32 -11.68
CA GLU A 153 12.14 9.73 -12.71
C GLU A 153 13.47 8.99 -12.57
N ASN A 154 13.97 8.84 -11.34
CA ASN A 154 15.20 8.09 -11.06
C ASN A 154 15.05 6.58 -11.31
N LEU A 155 13.89 6.00 -10.96
CA LEU A 155 13.57 4.60 -11.22
C LEU A 155 13.48 4.34 -12.73
N MET A 156 12.80 5.22 -13.48
CA MET A 156 12.72 5.07 -14.94
C MET A 156 14.06 5.29 -15.62
N THR A 157 14.83 6.28 -15.18
CA THR A 157 16.18 6.52 -15.72
C THR A 157 17.09 5.32 -15.47
N THR A 158 16.98 4.67 -14.31
CA THR A 158 17.74 3.45 -13.97
C THR A 158 17.29 2.25 -14.81
N LEU A 159 15.98 2.00 -14.91
CA LEU A 159 15.43 0.87 -15.68
C LEU A 159 15.70 0.98 -17.17
N PHE A 160 15.67 2.20 -17.72
CA PHE A 160 15.98 2.47 -19.12
C PHE A 160 17.43 2.91 -19.36
N HIS A 161 18.31 2.77 -18.37
CA HIS A 161 19.72 3.06 -18.55
C HIS A 161 20.33 2.08 -19.58
N PRO A 162 21.13 2.54 -20.57
CA PRO A 162 21.64 1.68 -21.64
C PRO A 162 22.38 0.42 -21.14
N LYS A 163 23.08 0.54 -20.00
CA LYS A 163 23.79 -0.58 -19.35
C LYS A 163 22.84 -1.58 -18.70
N VAL A 164 21.76 -1.10 -18.07
CA VAL A 164 20.76 -1.94 -17.39
C VAL A 164 19.90 -2.67 -18.43
N LEU A 165 19.47 -1.97 -19.49
CA LEU A 165 18.80 -2.59 -20.64
C LEU A 165 19.67 -3.67 -21.29
N GLY A 166 20.97 -3.41 -21.50
CA GLY A 166 21.90 -4.40 -22.01
C GLY A 166 21.99 -5.65 -21.12
N LEU A 167 22.00 -5.47 -19.80
CA LEU A 167 22.02 -6.57 -18.84
C LEU A 167 20.70 -7.36 -18.83
N ILE A 168 19.55 -6.68 -18.89
CA ILE A 168 18.22 -7.31 -18.98
C ILE A 168 18.12 -8.16 -20.25
N VAL A 169 18.55 -7.62 -21.40
CA VAL A 169 18.56 -8.35 -22.68
C VAL A 169 19.49 -9.57 -22.61
N LEU A 170 20.68 -9.42 -22.02
CA LEU A 170 21.63 -10.52 -21.87
C LEU A 170 21.07 -11.64 -20.97
N PHE A 171 20.42 -11.29 -19.86
CA PHE A 171 19.70 -12.25 -19.03
C PHE A 171 18.54 -12.91 -19.76
N GLY A 172 17.76 -12.15 -20.53
CA GLY A 172 16.69 -12.69 -21.35
C GLY A 172 17.19 -13.75 -22.33
N ILE A 173 18.27 -13.43 -23.06
CA ILE A 173 18.92 -14.37 -23.99
C ILE A 173 19.40 -15.62 -23.24
N ALA A 174 20.05 -15.46 -22.09
CA ALA A 174 20.54 -16.60 -21.30
C ALA A 174 19.39 -17.52 -20.83
N ILE A 175 18.28 -16.94 -20.38
CA ILE A 175 17.08 -17.70 -19.97
C ILE A 175 16.51 -18.47 -21.16
N PHE A 176 16.36 -17.82 -22.32
CA PHE A 176 15.86 -18.48 -23.53
C PHE A 176 16.81 -19.58 -24.03
N SER A 177 18.12 -19.36 -23.98
CA SER A 177 19.13 -20.37 -24.34
C SER A 177 19.05 -21.60 -23.43
N VAL A 178 18.90 -21.43 -22.12
CA VAL A 178 18.74 -22.55 -21.18
C VAL A 178 17.42 -23.27 -21.38
N ALA A 179 16.32 -22.53 -21.60
CA ALA A 179 14.99 -23.11 -21.82
C ALA A 179 14.92 -23.95 -23.11
N LEU A 180 15.64 -23.54 -24.16
CA LEU A 180 15.76 -24.28 -25.42
C LEU A 180 16.73 -25.47 -25.36
N LEU A 181 17.67 -25.48 -24.40
CA LEU A 181 18.55 -26.62 -24.15
C LEU A 181 17.93 -27.69 -23.24
N THR A 182 16.91 -27.30 -22.45
CA THR A 182 16.25 -28.17 -21.46
C THR A 182 15.03 -28.90 -22.04
N ASN A 183 14.57 -28.52 -23.24
CA ASN A 183 13.59 -29.29 -24.04
C ASN A 183 14.29 -29.99 -25.21
#